data_AF-A0A955ISM0-F1
#
_entry.id   AF-A0A955ISM0-F1
#
_cell.length_a   1.000
_cell.length_b   1.000
_cell.length_c   1.000
_cell.angle_alpha   90.00
_cell.angle_beta   90.00
_cell.angle_gamma   90.00
#
_symmetry.space_group_name_H-M   'P 1'
#
loop_
_entity.id
_entity.type
_entity.pdbx_description
1 polymer ?
#
loop_
_entity_poly.entity_id
_entity_poly.type
_entity_poly.pdbx_seq_one_letter_code
_entity_poly.pdbx_strand_id
1 'polypeptide(L)'
;LLRIGGEDYVRAIQASHEDGSLTFFCAIDQGLVLRVGGGESLPVRLANEMCHLESALGELSLVIGFDCILRRLEVLNRGQREDVQRVLSKTPFVGFSTYGEQFNGIHVNQTLTGVAIGVAA
;
A
#
# COMPACT_ATOMS: atom_id res chain seq x y z
N LEU A 1 10.68 -2.18 -8.58
CA LEU A 1 10.19 -3.55 -8.31
C LEU A 1 11.39 -4.46 -8.17
N LEU A 2 11.43 -5.23 -7.09
CA LEU A 2 12.40 -6.29 -6.84
C LEU A 2 11.65 -7.62 -6.88
N ARG A 3 12.12 -8.60 -7.66
CA ARG A 3 11.49 -9.93 -7.71
C ARG A 3 12.13 -10.89 -6.73
N ILE A 4 11.33 -11.44 -5.82
CA ILE A 4 11.75 -12.43 -4.82
C ILE A 4 10.73 -13.58 -4.85
N GLY A 5 11.19 -14.82 -5.02
CA GLY A 5 10.30 -15.99 -4.98
C GLY A 5 9.21 -16.02 -6.07
N GLY A 6 9.37 -15.28 -7.17
CA GLY A 6 8.37 -15.16 -8.24
C GLY A 6 7.45 -13.95 -8.13
N GLU A 7 7.41 -13.29 -6.97
CA GLU A 7 6.58 -12.12 -6.69
C GLU A 7 7.36 -10.81 -6.83
N ASP A 8 6.70 -9.74 -7.27
CA ASP A 8 7.29 -8.40 -7.41
C ASP A 8 6.96 -7.52 -6.21
N TYR A 9 7.99 -7.02 -5.54
CA TYR A 9 7.87 -6.14 -4.38
C TYR A 9 8.28 -4.70 -4.73
N VAL A 10 7.51 -3.73 -4.23
CA VAL A 10 7.84 -2.32 -4.42
C VAL A 10 9.01 -1.92 -3.51
N ARG A 11 9.96 -1.20 -4.11
CA ARG A 11 11.09 -0.53 -3.45
C ARG A 11 10.96 0.95 -3.78
N ALA A 12 10.48 1.72 -2.82
CA ALA A 12 10.17 3.12 -3.08
C ALA A 12 11.43 3.98 -3.05
N ILE A 13 11.57 4.82 -4.06
CA ILE A 13 12.63 5.83 -4.14
C ILE A 13 12.24 6.97 -3.19
N GLN A 14 13.15 7.31 -2.29
CA GLN A 14 13.08 8.48 -1.42
C GLN A 14 13.59 9.73 -2.13
N ALA A 15 14.74 9.62 -2.79
CA ALA A 15 15.39 10.74 -3.46
C ALA A 15 16.15 10.27 -4.70
N SER A 16 16.20 11.14 -5.69
CA SER A 16 17.14 11.07 -6.82
C SER A 16 18.17 12.17 -6.67
N HIS A 17 19.45 11.83 -6.81
CA HIS A 17 20.56 12.76 -6.65
C HIS A 17 21.12 13.20 -8.01
N GLU A 18 21.88 14.29 -8.03
CA GLU A 18 22.45 14.87 -9.26
C GLU A 18 23.45 13.93 -9.95
N ASP A 19 24.13 13.07 -9.19
CA ASP A 19 25.06 12.06 -9.70
C ASP A 19 24.35 10.82 -10.30
N GLY A 20 23.02 10.83 -10.33
CA GLY A 20 22.19 9.73 -10.82
C GLY A 20 21.97 8.61 -9.80
N SER A 21 22.51 8.72 -8.58
CA SER A 21 22.24 7.77 -7.51
C SER A 21 20.82 7.94 -6.93
N LEU A 22 20.29 6.87 -6.34
CA LEU A 22 18.96 6.84 -5.75
C LEU A 22 19.05 6.43 -4.28
N THR A 23 18.37 7.15 -3.40
CA THR A 23 18.12 6.70 -2.02
C THR A 23 16.75 6.04 -1.97
N PHE A 24 16.64 4.90 -1.28
CA PHE A 24 15.39 4.15 -1.12
C PHE A 24 14.88 4.21 0.32
N PHE A 25 13.56 4.07 0.50
CA PHE A 25 12.93 3.94 1.83
C PHE A 25 13.15 2.58 2.50
N CYS A 26 13.89 1.69 1.85
CA CYS A 26 14.20 0.34 2.31
C CYS A 26 15.64 -0.02 1.90
N ALA A 27 16.20 -1.03 2.56
CA ALA A 27 17.52 -1.54 2.21
C ALA A 27 17.51 -2.22 0.83
N ILE A 28 18.58 -2.03 0.08
CA ILE A 28 18.83 -2.65 -1.23
C ILE A 28 20.21 -3.28 -1.19
N ASP A 29 20.27 -4.61 -1.35
CA ASP A 29 21.54 -5.33 -1.43
C ASP A 29 22.23 -5.10 -2.78
N GLN A 30 23.56 -5.20 -2.77
CA GLN A 30 24.36 -5.10 -3.99
C GLN A 30 24.05 -6.24 -4.95
N GLY A 31 24.04 -5.92 -6.25
CA GLY A 31 23.78 -6.90 -7.32
C GLY A 31 22.30 -7.19 -7.59
N LEU A 32 21.37 -6.60 -6.83
CA LEU A 32 19.94 -6.74 -7.10
C LEU A 32 19.52 -6.00 -8.37
N VAL A 33 18.72 -6.68 -9.20
CA VAL A 33 18.13 -6.09 -10.41
C VAL A 33 16.76 -5.50 -10.06
N LEU A 34 16.61 -4.19 -10.24
CA LEU A 34 15.35 -3.48 -10.06
C LEU A 34 14.69 -3.20 -11.42
N ARG A 35 13.36 -3.36 -11.47
CA ARG A 35 12.53 -2.96 -12.60
C ARG A 35 11.69 -1.74 -12.25
N VAL A 36 11.52 -0.82 -13.19
CA VAL A 36 10.54 0.26 -13.06
C VAL A 36 9.14 -0.33 -13.22
N GLY A 37 8.29 -0.13 -12.21
CA GLY A 37 6.91 -0.62 -12.20
C GLY A 37 5.92 0.51 -12.44
N GLY A 38 4.80 0.21 -13.11
CA GLY A 38 3.65 1.10 -13.18
C GLY A 38 2.69 0.86 -12.01
N GLY A 39 2.13 1.93 -11.45
CA GLY A 39 1.08 1.83 -10.45
C GLY A 39 -0.30 1.85 -11.10
N GLU A 40 -1.18 0.93 -10.69
CA GLU A 40 -2.61 0.97 -11.02
C GLU A 40 -3.36 2.01 -10.18
N SER A 41 -4.60 2.32 -10.56
CA SER A 41 -5.47 3.26 -9.83
C SER A 41 -5.71 2.80 -8.38
N LEU A 42 -5.14 3.54 -7.42
CA LEU A 42 -5.23 3.20 -6.00
C LEU A 42 -6.68 3.20 -5.47
N PRO A 43 -7.54 4.19 -5.79
CA PRO A 43 -8.94 4.15 -5.34
C PRO A 43 -9.70 2.93 -5.84
N VAL A 44 -9.43 2.50 -7.09
CA VAL A 44 -10.09 1.32 -7.68
C VAL A 44 -9.66 0.05 -6.97
N ARG A 45 -8.35 -0.15 -6.76
CA ARG A 45 -7.87 -1.34 -6.03
C ARG A 45 -8.39 -1.36 -4.59
N LEU A 46 -8.41 -0.20 -3.92
CA LEU A 46 -8.94 -0.09 -2.57
C LEU A 46 -10.43 -0.46 -2.52
N ALA A 47 -11.23 0.04 -3.46
CA ALA A 47 -12.66 -0.28 -3.53
C ALA A 47 -12.90 -1.78 -3.75
N ASN A 48 -12.11 -2.39 -4.63
CA ASN A 48 -12.19 -3.83 -4.89
C ASN A 48 -11.84 -4.65 -3.64
N GLU A 49 -10.80 -4.26 -2.90
CA GLU A 49 -10.40 -4.96 -1.68
C GLU A 49 -11.46 -4.84 -0.58
N MET A 50 -12.05 -3.65 -0.39
CA MET A 50 -13.16 -3.47 0.57
C MET A 50 -14.37 -4.32 0.21
N CYS A 51 -14.74 -4.40 -1.07
CA CYS A 51 -15.82 -5.26 -1.56
C CYS A 51 -15.53 -6.76 -1.33
N HIS A 52 -14.28 -7.17 -1.54
CA HIS A 52 -13.84 -8.53 -1.27
C HIS A 52 -13.95 -8.88 0.22
N LEU A 53 -13.52 -7.98 1.11
CA LEU A 53 -13.64 -8.15 2.56
C LEU A 53 -15.11 -8.24 3.01
N GLU A 54 -15.98 -7.37 2.51
CA GLU A 54 -17.42 -7.43 2.77
C GLU A 54 -18.04 -8.76 2.29
N SER A 55 -17.62 -9.24 1.12
CA SER A 55 -18.11 -10.52 0.58
C SER A 55 -17.66 -11.71 1.41
N ALA A 56 -16.45 -11.66 1.98
CA ALA A 56 -15.87 -12.75 2.76
C ALA A 56 -16.32 -12.76 4.24
N LEU A 57 -16.57 -11.58 4.82
CA LEU A 57 -16.82 -11.42 6.26
C LEU A 57 -18.24 -10.94 6.59
N GLY A 58 -19.06 -10.61 5.58
CA GLY A 58 -20.34 -9.95 5.78
C GLY A 58 -20.18 -8.46 6.07
N GLU A 59 -21.13 -7.88 6.82
CA GLU A 59 -21.05 -6.47 7.21
C GLU A 59 -19.79 -6.20 8.04
N LEU A 60 -18.95 -5.27 7.56
CA LEU A 60 -17.73 -4.88 8.27
C LEU A 60 -18.05 -3.88 9.38
N SER A 61 -17.85 -4.30 10.64
CA SER A 61 -18.01 -3.45 11.82
C SER A 61 -16.87 -2.45 12.01
N LEU A 62 -15.65 -2.86 11.68
CA LEU A 62 -14.45 -2.06 11.86
C LEU A 62 -13.31 -2.55 10.96
N VAL A 63 -12.57 -1.61 10.38
CA VAL A 63 -11.28 -1.88 9.76
C VAL A 63 -10.21 -1.03 10.46
N ILE A 64 -9.13 -1.69 10.88
CA ILE A 64 -7.93 -1.04 11.42
C ILE A 64 -6.84 -1.12 10.36
N GLY A 65 -6.50 0.01 9.74
CA GLY A 65 -5.52 0.11 8.67
C GLY A 65 -4.17 0.68 9.09
N PHE A 66 -3.11 0.12 8.52
CA PHE A 66 -1.74 0.60 8.60
C PHE A 66 -1.29 0.95 7.18
N ASP A 67 -1.46 2.23 6.82
CA ASP A 67 -1.33 2.69 5.43
C ASP A 67 0.06 3.28 5.18
N CYS A 68 0.83 2.72 4.25
CA CYS A 68 2.13 3.28 3.92
C CYS A 68 1.98 4.75 3.49
N ILE A 69 2.73 5.69 4.10
CA ILE A 69 2.63 7.13 3.84
C ILE A 69 2.80 7.47 2.35
N LEU A 70 3.54 6.65 1.62
CA LEU A 70 3.78 6.81 0.19
C LEU A 70 2.50 6.63 -0.64
N ARG A 71 1.56 5.79 -0.18
CA ARG A 71 0.22 5.65 -0.79
C ARG A 71 -0.58 6.92 -0.64
N ARG A 72 -0.56 7.51 0.56
CA ARG A 72 -1.19 8.80 0.82
C ARG A 72 -0.58 9.91 -0.02
N LEU A 73 0.75 9.97 -0.14
CA LEU A 73 1.43 10.96 -0.98
C LEU A 73 1.07 10.77 -2.46
N GLU A 74 1.00 9.52 -2.95
CA GLU A 74 0.54 9.22 -4.30
C GLU A 74 -0.89 9.69 -4.54
N VAL A 75 -1.81 9.42 -3.62
CA VAL A 75 -3.21 9.85 -3.69
C VAL A 75 -3.32 11.37 -3.75
N LEU A 76 -2.56 12.08 -2.92
CA LEU A 76 -2.54 13.55 -2.92
C LEU A 76 -1.96 14.10 -4.23
N ASN A 77 -0.83 13.55 -4.69
CA ASN A 77 -0.16 13.99 -5.92
C ASN A 77 -1.02 13.74 -7.18
N ARG A 78 -1.82 12.67 -7.19
CA ARG A 78 -2.75 12.35 -8.29
C ARG A 78 -4.12 13.03 -8.16
N GLY A 79 -4.37 13.80 -7.10
CA GLY A 79 -5.67 14.44 -6.87
C GLY A 79 -6.81 13.46 -6.54
N GLN A 80 -6.48 12.26 -6.06
CA GLN A 80 -7.45 11.17 -5.85
C GLN A 80 -7.99 11.09 -4.42
N ARG A 81 -7.78 12.13 -3.60
CA ARG A 81 -8.15 12.14 -2.18
C ARG A 81 -9.64 11.88 -1.95
N GLU A 82 -10.49 12.53 -2.72
CA GLU A 82 -11.94 12.41 -2.57
C GLU A 82 -12.44 11.00 -2.91
N ASP A 83 -11.84 10.37 -3.92
CA ASP A 83 -12.18 9.00 -4.31
C ASP A 83 -11.80 8.00 -3.21
N VAL A 84 -10.60 8.10 -2.65
CA VAL A 84 -10.18 7.26 -1.52
C VAL A 84 -11.07 7.50 -0.29
N GLN A 85 -11.37 8.76 0.02
CA GLN A 85 -12.24 9.10 1.15
C GLN A 85 -13.64 8.49 0.96
N ARG A 86 -14.21 8.55 -0.24
CA ARG A 86 -15.51 7.95 -0.57
C ARG A 86 -15.52 6.44 -0.40
N VAL A 87 -14.41 5.77 -0.71
CA VAL A 87 -14.27 4.32 -0.52
C VAL A 87 -14.22 3.99 0.97
N LEU A 88 -13.33 4.65 1.72
CA LEU A 88 -13.13 4.36 3.14
C LEU A 88 -14.30 4.81 4.02
N SER A 89 -15.08 5.81 3.63
CA SER A 89 -16.21 6.31 4.43
C SER A 89 -17.40 5.35 4.52
N LYS A 90 -17.40 4.27 3.72
CA LYS A 90 -18.49 3.27 3.72
C LYS A 90 -18.45 2.33 4.93
N THR A 91 -17.27 2.21 5.55
CA THR A 91 -17.01 1.30 6.66
C THR A 91 -16.33 2.08 7.77
N PRO A 92 -16.60 1.84 9.06
CA PRO A 92 -15.80 2.40 10.12
C PRO A 92 -14.32 2.01 9.93
N PHE A 93 -13.50 3.00 9.53
CA PHE A 93 -12.09 2.79 9.22
C PHE A 93 -11.25 3.70 10.11
N VAL A 94 -10.35 3.10 10.87
CA VAL A 94 -9.38 3.81 11.72
C VAL A 94 -7.98 3.33 11.41
N GLY A 95 -6.97 4.15 11.66
CA GLY A 95 -5.61 3.78 11.32
C GLY A 95 -4.62 4.93 11.39
N PHE A 96 -3.39 4.63 10.98
CA PHE A 96 -2.32 5.63 10.88
C PHE A 96 -1.37 5.28 9.74
N SER A 97 -0.52 6.24 9.39
CA SER A 97 0.46 6.05 8.32
C SER A 97 1.72 5.35 8.81
N THR A 98 2.24 4.41 8.02
CA THR A 98 3.51 3.71 8.25
C THR A 98 4.55 4.06 7.19
N TYR A 99 5.79 3.58 7.34
CA TYR A 99 6.81 3.62 6.28
C TYR A 99 6.88 2.32 5.46
N GLY A 100 5.75 1.60 5.38
CA GLY A 100 5.65 0.27 4.76
C GLY A 100 5.40 -0.82 5.80
N GLU A 101 5.60 -2.06 5.39
CA GLU A 101 5.44 -3.25 6.23
C GLU A 101 6.67 -4.15 6.14
N GLN A 102 6.89 -4.98 7.15
CA GLN A 102 7.90 -6.02 7.11
C GLN A 102 7.24 -7.39 7.22
N PHE A 103 7.43 -8.22 6.20
CA PHE A 103 6.87 -9.57 6.13
C PHE A 103 7.96 -10.56 5.70
N ASN A 104 8.15 -11.66 6.45
CA ASN A 104 9.18 -12.67 6.19
C ASN A 104 10.59 -12.10 5.96
N GLY A 105 10.98 -11.08 6.75
CA GLY A 105 12.30 -10.43 6.64
C GLY A 105 12.43 -9.42 5.50
N ILE A 106 11.35 -9.17 4.74
CA ILE A 106 11.34 -8.26 3.60
C ILE A 106 10.58 -6.98 3.97
N HIS A 107 11.24 -5.83 3.89
CA HIS A 107 10.57 -4.52 4.00
C HIS A 107 9.95 -4.15 2.65
N VAL A 108 8.65 -3.92 2.63
CA VAL A 108 7.87 -3.59 1.44
C VAL A 108 7.23 -2.22 1.61
N ASN A 109 7.33 -1.39 0.57
CA ASN A 109 6.66 -0.09 0.51
C ASN A 109 5.36 -0.16 -0.30
N GLN A 110 4.57 0.91 -0.30
CA GLN A 110 3.33 1.03 -1.08
C GLN A 110 2.24 0.01 -0.71
N THR A 111 2.21 -0.39 0.56
CA THR A 111 1.27 -1.38 1.10
C THR A 111 0.24 -0.76 2.03
N LEU A 112 -0.95 -1.35 2.07
CA LEU A 112 -1.95 -1.12 3.10
C LEU A 112 -2.23 -2.48 3.73
N THR A 113 -1.80 -2.65 4.97
CA THR A 113 -2.12 -3.84 5.78
C THR A 113 -3.20 -3.48 6.79
N GLY A 114 -3.97 -4.44 7.26
CA GLY A 114 -4.96 -4.18 8.28
C GLY A 114 -5.66 -5.40 8.82
N VAL A 115 -6.52 -5.16 9.79
CA VAL A 115 -7.44 -6.14 10.36
C VAL A 115 -8.86 -5.67 10.07
N ALA A 116 -9.66 -6.55 9.47
CA ALA A 116 -11.08 -6.33 9.23
C ALA A 116 -11.90 -7.20 10.19
N ILE A 117 -12.88 -6.60 10.84
CA ILE A 117 -13.80 -7.26 11.78
C ILE A 117 -15.18 -7.22 11.18
N GLY A 118 -15.71 -8.39 10.81
CA GLY A 118 -17.09 -8.56 10.36
C GLY A 118 -18.04 -8.93 11.49
N VAL A 119 -19.34 -8.73 11.28
CA VAL A 119 -20.38 -9.31 12.13
C VAL A 119 -20.62 -10.74 11.63
N ALA A 120 -20.49 -11.72 12.52
CA ALA A 120 -20.88 -13.09 12.19
C ALA A 120 -22.38 -13.12 11.83
N ALA A 121 -22.70 -13.67 10.66
CA ALA A 121 -24.07 -13.93 10.26
C ALA A 121 -24.74 -14.98 11.15
#